data_AF-A0A957VKK0-F1
#
_entry.id   AF-A0A957VKK0-F1
#
_cell.length_a   1.000
_cell.length_b   1.000
_cell.length_c   1.000
_cell.angle_alpha   90.00
_cell.angle_beta   90.00
_cell.angle_gamma   90.00
#
_symmetry.space_group_name_H-M   'P 1'
#
loop_
_entity.id
_entity.type
_entity.pdbx_description
1 polymer ?
#
loop_
_entity_poly.entity_id
_entity_poly.type
_entity_poly.pdbx_seq_one_letter_code
_entity_poly.pdbx_strand_id
1 'polypeptide(L)'
;GVPEYLVLLTFERTVHWFVLEDGEYVAQQADAAGVLRSRIFPGLWLDVDALLAQDMAKLLSVLQQGLATPEHAAFVAKLNPPDEAAGP
;
A
#
# COMPACT_ATOMS: atom_id res chain seq x y z
N GLY A 1 1.49 -3.31 17.98
CA GLY A 1 2.55 -3.89 17.14
C GLY A 1 2.64 -3.14 15.84
N VAL A 2 3.47 -3.59 14.90
CA VAL A 2 3.53 -3.04 13.53
C VAL A 2 2.42 -3.71 12.71
N PRO A 3 1.46 -2.97 12.13
CA PRO A 3 0.34 -3.59 11.43
C PRO A 3 0.70 -4.24 10.09
N GLU A 4 1.73 -3.72 9.41
CA GLU A 4 2.25 -4.28 8.16
C GLU A 4 3.73 -3.93 7.98
N TYR A 5 4.52 -4.80 7.36
CA TYR A 5 5.91 -4.54 7.00
C TYR A 5 6.30 -5.23 5.69
N LEU A 6 7.27 -4.64 4.98
CA LEU A 6 7.77 -5.14 3.70
C LEU A 6 9.25 -5.50 3.82
N VAL A 7 9.63 -6.63 3.22
CA VAL A 7 11.00 -7.12 3.12
C VAL A 7 11.34 -7.27 1.65
N LEU A 8 12.40 -6.57 1.22
CA LEU A 8 12.98 -6.70 -0.11
C LEU A 8 14.23 -7.57 -0.01
N LEU A 9 14.17 -8.77 -0.59
CA LEU A 9 15.31 -9.68 -0.72
C LEU A 9 15.98 -9.38 -2.05
N THR A 10 17.01 -8.54 -2.02
CA THR A 10 17.64 -7.98 -3.22
C THR A 10 18.36 -9.02 -4.07
N PHE A 11 19.02 -10.00 -3.44
CA PHE A 11 19.71 -11.09 -4.15
C PHE A 11 18.72 -12.09 -4.76
N GLU A 12 17.69 -12.46 -4.00
CA GLU A 12 16.65 -13.41 -4.39
C GLU A 12 15.59 -12.78 -5.31
N ARG A 13 15.71 -11.49 -5.61
CA ARG A 13 14.73 -10.70 -6.37
C ARG A 13 13.30 -11.00 -5.92
N THR A 14 13.07 -10.94 -4.61
CA THR A 14 11.77 -11.28 -4.01
C THR A 14 11.30 -10.17 -3.09
N VAL A 15 9.99 -9.92 -3.10
CA VAL A 15 9.31 -9.00 -2.19
C VAL A 15 8.37 -9.81 -1.32
N HIS A 16 8.49 -9.65 -0.01
CA HIS A 16 7.50 -10.14 0.94
C HIS A 16 6.84 -8.97 1.65
N TRP A 17 5.52 -8.95 1.68
CA TRP A 17 4.76 -8.00 2.47
C TRP A 17 3.94 -8.78 3.48
N PHE A 18 4.17 -8.55 4.76
CA PHE A 18 3.44 -9.20 5.84
C PHE A 18 2.42 -8.24 6.47
N VAL A 19 1.25 -8.76 6.81
CA VAL A 19 0.18 -8.05 7.50
C VAL A 19 -0.11 -8.76 8.81
N LEU A 20 -0.32 -8.00 9.88
CA LEU A 20 -0.70 -8.53 11.18
C LEU A 20 -2.21 -8.83 11.19
N GLU A 21 -2.58 -10.11 11.25
CA GLU A 21 -3.95 -10.62 11.31
C GLU A 21 -4.10 -11.50 12.55
N ASP A 22 -5.06 -11.21 13.42
CA ASP A 22 -5.34 -11.99 14.64
C ASP A 22 -4.11 -12.32 15.51
N GLY A 23 -3.10 -11.44 15.49
CA GLY A 23 -1.85 -11.57 16.25
C GLY A 23 -0.72 -12.28 15.51
N GLU A 24 -0.93 -12.73 14.27
CA GLU A 24 0.06 -13.42 13.43
C GLU A 24 0.41 -12.61 12.17
N TYR A 25 1.64 -12.74 11.70
CA TYR A 25 2.07 -12.11 10.45
C TYR A 25 1.81 -13.05 9.27
N VAL A 26 0.88 -12.65 8.40
CA VAL A 26 0.50 -13.38 7.21
C VAL A 26 1.11 -12.72 5.98
N ALA A 27 1.74 -13.51 5.11
CA ALA A 27 2.26 -13.01 3.85
C ALA A 27 1.11 -12.63 2.91
N GLN A 28 1.10 -11.37 2.48
CA GLN A 28 0.21 -10.88 1.45
C GLN A 28 0.62 -11.44 0.09
N GLN A 29 -0.38 -11.87 -0.69
CA GLN A 29 -0.18 -12.24 -2.09
C GLN A 29 -0.49 -11.07 -3.00
N ALA A 30 0.31 -10.91 -4.04
CA ALA A 30 0.01 -9.97 -5.10
C ALA A 30 -1.27 -10.38 -5.84
N ASP A 31 -1.99 -9.40 -6.37
CA ASP A 31 -3.16 -9.66 -7.20
C ASP A 31 -2.79 -10.23 -8.58
N ALA A 32 -3.80 -10.45 -9.42
CA ALA A 32 -3.60 -10.99 -10.77
C ALA A 32 -2.74 -10.09 -11.69
N ALA A 33 -2.57 -8.82 -11.34
CA ALA A 33 -1.70 -7.87 -12.05
C ALA A 33 -0.29 -7.81 -11.46
N GLY A 34 0.03 -8.62 -10.44
CA GLY A 34 1.32 -8.58 -9.75
C GLY A 34 1.49 -7.39 -8.81
N VAL A 35 0.37 -6.81 -8.34
CA VAL A 35 0.38 -5.64 -7.45
C VAL A 35 0.08 -6.06 -6.01
N LEU A 36 0.95 -5.65 -5.09
CA LEU A 36 0.71 -5.70 -3.64
C LEU A 36 0.07 -4.39 -3.19
N ARG A 37 -0.90 -4.47 -2.26
CA ARG A 37 -1.69 -3.31 -1.81
C ARG A 37 -1.70 -3.23 -0.29
N SER A 38 -1.40 -2.06 0.25
CA SER A 38 -1.48 -1.82 1.69
C SER A 38 -2.92 -1.96 2.19
N ARG A 39 -3.09 -2.53 3.39
CA ARG A 39 -4.38 -2.53 4.10
C ARG A 39 -4.54 -1.33 5.04
N ILE A 40 -3.43 -0.72 5.43
CA ILE A 40 -3.38 0.40 6.38
C ILE A 40 -3.42 1.74 5.66
N PHE A 41 -2.83 1.81 4.47
CA PHE A 41 -2.76 2.97 3.60
C PHE A 41 -3.48 2.68 2.29
N PRO A 42 -4.82 2.77 2.24
CA PRO A 42 -5.57 2.64 1.00
C PRO A 42 -4.98 3.56 -0.08
N GLY A 43 -4.66 2.96 -1.23
CA GLY A 43 -4.01 3.63 -2.35
C GLY A 43 -2.49 3.42 -2.45
N LEU A 44 -1.82 2.90 -1.41
CA LEU A 44 -0.42 2.47 -1.53
C LEU A 44 -0.36 1.11 -2.24
N TRP A 45 -0.15 1.16 -3.56
CA TRP A 45 -0.05 0.01 -4.44
C TRP A 45 1.37 -0.10 -5.00
N LEU A 46 1.93 -1.31 -4.98
CA LEU A 46 3.30 -1.60 -5.42
C LEU A 46 3.31 -2.73 -6.44
N ASP A 47 3.78 -2.44 -7.65
CA ASP A 47 4.05 -3.44 -8.68
C ASP A 47 5.35 -4.19 -8.32
N VAL A 48 5.25 -5.50 -8.10
CA VAL A 48 6.36 -6.32 -7.60
C VAL A 48 7.51 -6.33 -8.59
N ASP A 49 7.22 -6.52 -9.88
CA ASP A 49 8.24 -6.59 -10.92
C ASP A 49 8.95 -5.24 -11.10
N ALA A 50 8.21 -4.13 -11.09
CA ALA A 50 8.77 -2.79 -11.18
C ALA A 50 9.67 -2.47 -9.98
N LEU A 51 9.25 -2.87 -8.77
CA LEU A 51 10.04 -2.67 -7.55
C LEU A 51 11.37 -3.44 -7.64
N LEU A 52 11.33 -4.69 -8.10
CA LEU A 52 12.52 -5.55 -8.28
C LEU A 52 13.42 -5.14 -9.44
N ALA A 53 12.84 -4.56 -10.50
CA ALA A 53 13.58 -4.02 -11.65
C ALA A 53 14.09 -2.59 -11.41
N GLN A 54 13.72 -1.97 -10.29
CA GLN A 54 13.91 -0.54 -10.02
C GLN A 54 13.33 0.37 -11.13
N ASP A 55 12.26 -0.09 -11.78
CA ASP A 55 11.51 0.71 -12.75
C ASP A 55 10.59 1.68 -12.00
N MET A 56 11.14 2.84 -11.67
CA MET A 56 10.42 3.87 -10.94
C MET A 56 9.27 4.48 -11.74
N ALA A 57 9.34 4.47 -13.08
CA ALA A 57 8.27 5.02 -13.91
C ALA A 57 7.02 4.15 -13.80
N LYS A 58 7.18 2.82 -13.95
CA LYS A 58 6.07 1.87 -13.80
C LYS A 58 5.58 1.83 -12.35
N LEU A 59 6.48 1.79 -11.37
CA LEU A 59 6.11 1.75 -9.96
C LEU A 59 5.27 2.98 -9.56
N LEU A 60 5.70 4.18 -9.94
CA LEU A 60 4.96 5.41 -9.65
C LEU A 60 3.63 5.49 -10.42
N SER A 61 3.57 4.97 -11.64
CA SER A 61 2.31 4.89 -12.40
C SER A 61 1.27 4.01 -11.69
N VAL A 62 1.68 2.84 -11.17
CA VAL A 62 0.79 1.96 -10.40
C VAL A 62 0.39 2.59 -9.07
N LEU A 63 1.32 3.26 -8.39
CA LEU A 63 1.00 4.00 -7.17
C LEU A 63 -0.04 5.10 -7.43
N GLN A 64 0.10 5.87 -8.51
CA GLN A 64 -0.87 6.92 -8.87
C GLN A 64 -2.27 6.36 -9.13
N GLN A 65 -2.39 5.16 -9.70
CA GLN A 65 -3.69 4.49 -9.88
C GLN A 65 -4.35 4.20 -8.52
N GLY A 66 -3.56 3.74 -7.53
CA GLY A 66 -4.05 3.52 -6.17
C GLY A 66 -4.46 4.81 -5.46
N LEU A 67 -3.66 5.88 -5.59
CA LEU A 67 -3.99 7.18 -5.02
C LEU A 67 -5.24 7.83 -5.66
N ALA A 68 -5.57 7.45 -6.89
CA ALA A 68 -6.77 7.94 -7.58
C ALA A 68 -8.06 7.22 -7.15
N THR A 69 -8.01 6.22 -6.26
CA THR A 69 -9.21 5.47 -5.89
C THR A 69 -10.08 6.16 -4.83
N PRO A 70 -11.39 5.88 -4.80
CA PRO A 70 -12.30 6.40 -3.78
C PRO A 70 -11.88 6.00 -2.35
N GLU A 71 -11.28 4.82 -2.16
CA GLU A 71 -10.84 4.36 -0.85
C GLU A 71 -9.71 5.23 -0.30
N HIS A 72 -8.78 5.67 -1.17
CA HIS A 72 -7.75 6.63 -0.78
C HIS A 72 -8.37 7.99 -0.44
N ALA A 73 -9.26 8.51 -1.29
CA ALA A 73 -9.94 9.78 -1.03
C ALA A 73 -10.69 9.77 0.32
N ALA A 74 -11.41 8.68 0.62
CA ALA A 74 -12.09 8.48 1.90
C ALA A 74 -11.10 8.38 3.08
N PHE A 75 -9.93 7.76 2.87
CA PHE A 75 -8.87 7.72 3.87
C PHE A 75 -8.32 9.12 4.17
N VAL A 76 -8.02 9.93 3.16
CA VAL A 76 -7.55 11.32 3.35
C VAL A 76 -8.60 12.18 4.06
N ALA A 77 -9.88 12.06 3.70
CA ALA A 77 -10.96 12.81 4.35
C ALA A 77 -11.09 12.48 5.85
N LYS A 78 -10.80 11.24 6.27
CA LYS A 78 -10.78 10.85 7.68
C LYS A 78 -9.61 11.46 8.45
N LEU A 79 -8.48 11.67 7.80
CA LEU A 79 -7.28 12.25 8.40
C LEU A 79 -7.36 13.78 8.48
N ASN A 80 -8.09 14.39 7.54
CA ASN A 80 -8.36 15.82 7.48
C ASN A 80 -9.88 16.05 7.54
N PRO A 81 -10.54 15.79 8.68
CA PRO A 81 -11.95 16.09 8.80
C PRO A 81 -12.15 17.59 8.52
N PRO A 82 -13.19 17.98 7.76
CA PRO A 82 -13.57 19.39 7.67
C PRO A 82 -13.76 19.93 9.08
N ASP A 83 -13.38 21.20 9.28
CA ASP A 83 -13.38 21.86 10.58
C ASP A 83 -14.80 21.91 11.19
N GLU A 84 -15.17 20.85 11.90
CA GLU A 84 -16.39 20.72 12.70
C GLU A 84 -16.13 21.21 14.14
N ALA A 85 -15.00 21.90 14.40
CA ALA A 85 -14.70 22.58 15.65
C ALA A 85 -15.03 24.09 15.61
N ALA A 86 -15.53 24.60 14.48
CA ALA A 86 -16.14 25.92 14.36
C ALA A 86 -17.68 25.78 14.29
N GLY A 87 -18.28 25.23 15.35
CA GLY A 87 -19.72 25.38 15.60
C GLY A 87 -20.06 26.85 15.90
N PRO A 88 -21.30 27.29 15.63
CA PRO A 88 -21.73 28.69 15.70
C PRO A 88 -21.65 29.33 17.09
#